data_AF-A0A955WCQ0-F1
#
_entry.id   AF-A0A955WCQ0-F1
#
_cell.length_a   1.000
_cell.length_b   1.000
_cell.length_c   1.000
_cell.angle_alpha   90.00
_cell.angle_beta   90.00
_cell.angle_gamma   90.00
#
_symmetry.space_group_name_H-M   'P 1'
#
loop_
_entity.id
_entity.type
_entity.pdbx_description
1 polymer ?
#
loop_
_entity_poly.entity_id
_entity_poly.type
_entity_poly.pdbx_seq_one_letter_code
_entity_poly.pdbx_strand_id
1 'polypeptide(L)'
;MRIDNLLSDDAVIAELGQRLAALRLARQITQAQLADAAGISKRTVERIEGGASTQLTNVIRYLRGLGAVGLLEGLLPPLAANPIDLLEGRGKRRQRARPSATEEPAAAWVWGEDK
;
A
#
# COMPACT_ATOMS: atom_id res chain seq x y z
N MET A 1 0.14 13.67 -11.76
CA MET A 1 1.10 12.73 -12.40
C MET A 1 0.54 11.31 -12.32
N ARG A 2 1.07 10.33 -13.08
CA ARG A 2 0.74 8.90 -12.83
C ARG A 2 1.74 8.35 -11.82
N ILE A 3 1.29 7.52 -10.87
CA ILE A 3 2.19 6.80 -9.95
C ILE A 3 2.56 5.49 -10.64
N ASP A 4 3.85 5.24 -10.85
CA ASP A 4 4.41 4.02 -11.42
C ASP A 4 5.72 3.62 -10.71
N ASN A 5 6.26 2.44 -11.05
CA ASN A 5 7.41 1.84 -10.37
C ASN A 5 8.75 2.55 -10.64
N LEU A 6 8.80 3.55 -11.52
CA LEU A 6 10.03 4.27 -11.86
C LEU A 6 10.22 5.54 -11.03
N LEU A 7 9.19 5.94 -10.28
CA LEU A 7 9.24 7.10 -9.41
C LEU A 7 10.03 6.80 -8.14
N SER A 8 10.75 7.82 -7.67
CA SER A 8 11.32 7.79 -6.31
C SER A 8 10.22 7.90 -5.26
N ASP A 9 10.50 7.39 -4.07
CA ASP A 9 9.58 7.46 -2.93
C ASP A 9 9.12 8.90 -2.67
N ASP A 10 10.04 9.87 -2.69
CA ASP A 10 9.72 11.29 -2.50
C ASP A 10 8.76 11.83 -3.57
N ALA A 11 8.94 11.42 -4.83
CA ALA A 11 8.05 11.82 -5.92
C ALA A 11 6.65 11.22 -5.77
N VAL A 12 6.55 9.97 -5.31
CA VAL A 12 5.27 9.30 -5.01
C VAL A 12 4.57 10.00 -3.84
N ILE A 13 5.29 10.35 -2.78
CA ILE A 13 4.73 11.05 -1.61
C ILE A 13 4.25 12.46 -2.01
N ALA A 14 5.01 13.17 -2.83
CA ALA A 14 4.60 14.49 -3.34
C ALA A 14 3.32 14.42 -4.19
N GLU A 15 3.23 13.48 -5.12
CA GLU A 15 2.03 13.28 -5.93
C GLU A 15 0.82 12.87 -5.06
N LEU A 16 1.01 11.99 -4.08
CA LEU A 16 -0.04 11.63 -3.12
C LEU A 16 -0.52 12.85 -2.31
N GLY A 17 0.41 13.66 -1.81
CA GLY A 17 0.10 14.90 -1.09
C GLY A 17 -0.75 15.87 -1.91
N GLN A 18 -0.38 16.08 -3.18
CA GLN A 18 -1.14 16.93 -4.10
C GLN A 18 -2.55 16.39 -4.36
N ARG A 19 -2.70 15.07 -4.55
CA ARG A 19 -4.02 14.44 -4.74
C ARG A 19 -4.90 14.57 -3.49
N LEU A 20 -4.33 14.42 -2.30
CA LEU A 20 -5.04 14.62 -1.03
C LEU A 20 -5.49 16.07 -0.88
N ALA A 21 -4.63 17.03 -1.19
CA ALA A 21 -4.97 18.46 -1.18
C ALA A 21 -6.11 18.77 -2.15
N ALA A 22 -6.06 18.23 -3.38
CA ALA A 22 -7.13 18.39 -4.37
C ALA A 22 -8.45 17.80 -3.87
N LEU A 23 -8.42 16.62 -3.24
CA LEU A 23 -9.59 15.98 -2.64
C LEU A 23 -10.18 16.81 -1.49
N ARG A 24 -9.34 17.42 -0.65
CA ARG A 24 -9.80 18.35 0.40
C ARG A 24 -10.46 19.59 -0.21
N LEU A 25 -9.83 20.20 -1.21
CA LEU A 25 -10.36 21.39 -1.89
C LEU A 25 -11.69 21.11 -2.60
N ALA A 26 -11.83 19.94 -3.23
CA ALA A 26 -13.08 19.51 -3.85
C ALA A 26 -14.24 19.40 -2.85
N ARG A 27 -13.94 19.16 -1.56
CA ARG A 27 -14.91 19.16 -0.46
C ARG A 27 -15.08 20.52 0.22
N GLN A 28 -14.38 21.56 -0.24
CA GLN A 28 -14.45 22.92 0.31
C GLN A 28 -14.04 23.02 1.79
N ILE A 29 -13.13 22.15 2.25
CA ILE A 29 -12.65 22.13 3.63
C ILE A 29 -11.29 22.84 3.72
N THR A 30 -11.11 23.75 4.67
CA THR A 30 -9.80 24.39 4.91
C THR A 30 -8.85 23.42 5.63
N GLN A 31 -7.53 23.65 5.54
CA GLN A 31 -6.56 22.84 6.28
C GLN A 31 -6.79 22.86 7.80
N ALA A 32 -7.24 24.00 8.36
CA ALA A 32 -7.54 24.13 9.78
C ALA A 32 -8.77 23.31 10.18
N GLN A 33 -9.87 23.43 9.44
CA GLN A 33 -11.07 22.61 9.67
C GLN A 33 -10.78 21.12 9.56
N LEU A 34 -9.96 20.72 8.57
CA LEU A 34 -9.57 19.32 8.44
C LEU A 34 -8.70 18.85 9.61
N ALA A 35 -7.76 19.69 10.06
CA ALA A 35 -6.92 19.39 11.21
C ALA A 35 -7.76 19.12 12.47
N ASP A 36 -8.75 19.99 12.74
CA ASP A 36 -9.67 19.86 13.86
C ASP A 36 -10.50 18.57 13.75
N ALA A 37 -11.09 18.31 12.57
CA ALA A 37 -11.89 17.09 12.33
C ALA A 37 -11.07 15.80 12.39
N ALA A 38 -9.81 15.83 11.98
CA ALA A 38 -8.90 14.69 11.98
C ALA A 38 -8.18 14.48 13.33
N GLY A 39 -8.27 15.43 14.27
CA GLY A 39 -7.54 15.38 15.54
C GLY A 39 -6.02 15.37 15.36
N ILE A 40 -5.52 16.17 14.41
CA ILE A 40 -4.08 16.37 14.14
C ILE A 40 -3.76 17.86 14.02
N SER A 41 -2.49 18.24 14.11
CA SER A 41 -2.11 19.65 13.98
C SER A 41 -2.27 20.14 12.53
N LYS A 42 -2.56 21.44 12.35
CA LYS A 42 -2.57 22.07 11.02
C LYS A 42 -1.24 21.87 10.28
N ARG A 43 -0.10 21.95 10.99
CA ARG A 43 1.24 21.68 10.43
C ARG A 43 1.36 20.26 9.88
N THR A 44 0.69 19.28 10.50
CA THR A 44 0.65 17.90 10.00
C THR A 44 -0.12 17.82 8.68
N VAL A 45 -1.25 18.51 8.57
CA VAL A 45 -2.03 18.62 7.31
C VAL A 45 -1.18 19.26 6.21
N GLU A 46 -0.52 20.39 6.50
CA GLU A 46 0.38 21.08 5.55
C GLU A 46 1.53 20.17 5.09
N ARG A 47 2.13 19.38 6.00
CA ARG A 47 3.18 18.42 5.67
C ARG A 47 2.70 17.29 4.77
N ILE A 48 1.52 16.74 5.04
CA ILE A 48 0.92 15.68 4.21
C ILE A 48 0.67 16.21 2.79
N GLU A 49 0.03 17.38 2.68
CA GLU A 49 -0.28 18.00 1.39
C GLU A 49 0.96 18.47 0.64
N GLY A 50 1.99 18.89 1.37
CA GLY A 50 3.29 19.30 0.83
C GLY A 50 4.23 18.14 0.46
N GLY A 51 3.80 16.88 0.57
CA GLY A 51 4.61 15.74 0.14
C GLY A 51 5.74 15.36 1.10
N ALA A 52 5.63 15.69 2.39
CA ALA A 52 6.61 15.26 3.36
C ALA A 52 6.31 13.84 3.86
N SER A 53 7.37 13.08 4.17
CA SER A 53 7.21 11.81 4.87
C SER A 53 6.49 12.00 6.22
N THR A 54 5.48 11.19 6.46
CA THR A 54 4.66 11.17 7.68
C THR A 54 4.27 9.75 8.06
N GLN A 55 3.89 9.55 9.32
CA GLN A 55 3.35 8.28 9.76
C GLN A 55 2.03 7.98 9.04
N LEU A 56 1.85 6.73 8.61
CA LEU A 56 0.62 6.26 7.95
C LEU A 56 -0.63 6.53 8.80
N THR A 57 -0.52 6.49 10.13
CA THR A 57 -1.58 6.84 11.08
C THR A 57 -2.12 8.25 10.85
N ASN A 58 -1.28 9.22 10.51
CA ASN A 58 -1.70 10.59 10.21
C ASN A 58 -2.45 10.68 8.87
N VAL A 59 -2.05 9.90 7.87
CA VAL A 59 -2.77 9.79 6.59
C VAL A 59 -4.15 9.17 6.80
N ILE A 60 -4.25 8.13 7.64
CA ILE A 60 -5.55 7.52 8.00
C ILE A 60 -6.44 8.55 8.71
N ARG A 61 -5.90 9.33 9.65
CA ARG A 61 -6.65 10.41 10.33
C ARG A 61 -7.10 11.50 9.37
N TYR A 62 -6.23 11.93 8.46
CA TYR A 62 -6.54 12.90 7.41
C TYR A 62 -7.71 12.41 6.54
N LEU A 63 -7.63 11.17 6.04
CA LEU A 63 -8.71 10.56 5.25
C LEU A 63 -9.99 10.40 6.07
N ARG A 64 -9.89 10.14 7.39
CA ARG A 64 -11.05 10.08 8.30
C ARG A 64 -11.72 11.43 8.48
N GLY A 65 -10.94 12.49 8.70
CA GLY A 65 -11.47 13.85 8.76
C GLY A 65 -12.16 14.28 7.45
N LEU A 66 -11.70 13.74 6.31
CA LEU A 66 -12.35 13.94 5.00
C LEU A 66 -13.57 13.02 4.74
N GLY A 67 -13.86 12.06 5.61
CA GLY A 67 -14.88 11.03 5.35
C GLY A 67 -14.52 10.10 4.18
N ALA A 68 -13.24 9.92 3.88
CA ALA A 68 -12.71 9.25 2.70
C ALA A 68 -11.86 8.00 3.00
N VAL A 69 -11.94 7.45 4.22
CA VAL A 69 -11.17 6.26 4.63
C VAL A 69 -11.46 5.05 3.73
N GLY A 70 -12.69 4.93 3.22
CA GLY A 70 -13.09 3.85 2.32
C GLY A 70 -12.28 3.78 1.03
N LEU A 71 -11.59 4.84 0.62
CA LEU A 71 -10.67 4.80 -0.53
C LEU A 71 -9.54 3.79 -0.34
N LEU A 72 -9.19 3.46 0.91
CA LEU A 72 -8.16 2.46 1.22
C LEU A 72 -8.56 1.04 0.79
N GLU A 73 -9.85 0.72 0.71
CA GLU A 73 -10.34 -0.57 0.18
C GLU A 73 -9.94 -0.77 -1.28
N GLY A 74 -9.88 0.31 -2.07
CA GLY A 74 -9.42 0.26 -3.45
C GLY A 74 -7.90 0.22 -3.60
N LEU A 75 -7.16 0.73 -2.61
CA LEU A 75 -5.70 0.74 -2.62
C LEU A 75 -5.14 -0.67 -2.39
N LEU A 76 -5.71 -1.40 -1.42
CA LEU A 76 -5.32 -2.76 -1.04
C LEU A 76 -6.58 -3.60 -0.85
N PRO A 77 -7.20 -4.08 -1.95
CA PRO A 77 -8.39 -4.91 -1.84
C PRO A 77 -8.08 -6.20 -1.08
N PRO A 78 -9.07 -6.75 -0.35
CA PRO A 78 -8.88 -8.02 0.35
C PRO A 78 -8.51 -9.11 -0.64
N LEU A 79 -7.43 -9.83 -0.33
CA LEU A 79 -7.00 -10.98 -1.13
C LEU A 79 -8.12 -12.03 -1.11
N ALA A 80 -8.63 -12.37 -2.29
CA ALA A 80 -9.56 -13.48 -2.44
C ALA A 80 -8.92 -14.76 -1.92
N ALA A 81 -9.69 -15.60 -1.22
CA ALA A 81 -9.22 -16.91 -0.81
C ALA A 81 -8.91 -17.73 -2.08
N ASN A 82 -7.77 -18.42 -2.10
CA ASN A 82 -7.44 -19.32 -3.20
C ASN A 82 -8.52 -20.43 -3.26
N PRO A 83 -9.16 -20.66 -4.41
CA PRO A 83 -10.19 -21.69 -4.54
C PRO A 83 -9.73 -23.08 -4.08
N ILE A 84 -8.45 -23.40 -4.28
CA ILE A 84 -7.87 -24.67 -3.84
C ILE A 84 -7.79 -24.75 -2.31
N ASP A 85 -7.41 -23.67 -1.63
CA ASP A 85 -7.34 -23.63 -0.16
C ASP A 85 -8.72 -23.82 0.48
N LEU A 86 -9.79 -23.35 -0.20
CA LEU A 86 -11.18 -23.55 0.20
C LEU A 86 -11.62 -25.00 0.02
N LEU A 87 -11.23 -25.66 -1.08
CA LEU A 87 -11.56 -27.06 -1.39
C LEU A 87 -10.81 -28.06 -0.50
N GLU A 88 -9.54 -27.81 -0.22
CA GLU A 88 -8.70 -28.70 0.58
C GLU A 88 -8.94 -28.58 2.09
N GLY A 89 -9.86 -27.70 2.53
CA GLY A 89 -10.07 -27.40 3.95
C GLY A 89 -8.83 -26.79 4.62
N ARG A 90 -7.85 -26.34 3.82
CA ARG A 90 -6.59 -25.76 4.28
C ARG A 90 -6.83 -24.29 4.61
N GLY A 91 -7.59 -24.05 5.68
CA GLY A 91 -7.88 -22.70 6.19
C GLY A 91 -6.65 -21.93 6.74
N LYS A 92 -5.44 -22.47 6.63
CA LYS A 92 -4.22 -21.80 7.10
C LYS A 92 -3.71 -20.81 6.05
N ARG A 93 -4.16 -19.55 6.17
CA ARG A 93 -3.57 -18.42 5.45
C ARG A 93 -2.05 -18.40 5.66
N ARG A 94 -1.28 -18.30 4.57
CA ARG A 94 0.18 -18.16 4.65
C ARG A 94 0.52 -16.88 5.43
N GLN A 95 1.25 -17.02 6.54
CA GLN A 95 1.70 -15.89 7.37
C GLN A 95 3.10 -15.39 6.99
N ARG A 96 3.89 -16.21 6.29
CA ARG A 96 5.26 -15.90 5.90
C ARG A 96 5.60 -16.52 4.55
N ALA A 97 6.31 -15.77 3.71
CA ALA A 97 6.97 -16.33 2.53
C ALA A 97 8.31 -16.97 2.95
N ARG A 98 8.54 -18.21 2.53
CA ARG A 98 9.87 -18.82 2.54
C ARG A 98 10.35 -18.84 1.09
N PRO A 99 11.64 -18.57 0.82
CA PRO A 99 12.17 -18.86 -0.51
C PRO A 99 11.93 -20.34 -0.79
N SER A 100 11.43 -20.67 -1.99
CA SER A 100 11.50 -22.04 -2.47
C SER A 100 12.97 -22.43 -2.47
N ALA A 101 13.30 -23.62 -1.96
CA ALA A 101 14.62 -24.17 -2.21
C ALA A 101 14.81 -24.11 -3.73
N THR A 102 15.81 -23.36 -4.18
CA THR A 102 16.30 -23.51 -5.53
C THR A 102 16.65 -24.98 -5.62
N GLU A 103 15.85 -25.76 -6.35
CA GLU A 103 16.33 -27.04 -6.84
C GLU A 103 17.54 -26.66 -7.67
N GLU A 104 18.74 -26.86 -7.10
CA GLU A 104 19.95 -26.90 -7.92
C GLU A 104 19.60 -27.84 -9.07
N PRO A 105 19.79 -27.41 -10.34
CA PRO A 105 19.48 -28.27 -11.47
C PRO A 105 20.20 -29.58 -11.19
N ALA A 106 19.40 -30.65 -10.97
CA ALA A 106 19.93 -31.95 -10.60
C ALA A 106 21.08 -32.23 -11.56
N ALA A 107 22.29 -32.40 -10.99
CA ALA A 107 23.51 -32.59 -11.76
C ALA A 107 23.19 -33.49 -12.94
N ALA A 108 23.45 -32.99 -14.16
CA ALA A 108 23.05 -33.63 -15.41
C ALA A 108 23.30 -35.13 -15.30
N TRP A 109 22.21 -35.89 -15.24
CA TRP A 109 22.24 -37.33 -15.07
C TRP A 109 22.89 -37.92 -16.33
N VAL A 110 24.18 -38.24 -16.24
CA VAL A 110 24.91 -38.91 -17.31
C VAL A 110 24.64 -40.40 -17.19
N TRP A 111 23.86 -40.93 -18.13
CA TRP A 111 23.62 -42.36 -18.26
C TRP A 111 24.73 -42.98 -19.11
N GLY A 112 25.40 -44.00 -18.58
CA GLY A 112 26.18 -45.00 -19.32
C GLY A 112 27.36 -44.48 -20.16
N GLU A 113 28.54 -44.37 -19.54
CA GLU A 113 29.75 -44.74 -20.28
C GLU A 113 29.88 -46.26 -20.20
N ASP A 114 29.26 -46.95 -21.15
CA ASP A 114 29.49 -48.38 -21.37
C ASP A 114 30.87 -48.58 -22.00
N LYS A 115 31.76 -49.15 -21.17
CA LYS A 115 32.94 -50.00 -21.47
C LYS A 115 34.19 -49.42 -22.15
#